data_AF-A0A9P7SY81-F1
#
_entry.id   AF-A0A9P7SY81-F1
#
_cell.length_a   1.000
_cell.length_b   1.000
_cell.length_c   1.000
_cell.angle_alpha   90.00
_cell.angle_beta   90.00
_cell.angle_gamma   90.00
#
_symmetry.space_group_name_H-M   'P 1'
#
loop_
_entity.id
_entity.type
_entity.pdbx_description
1 polymer ?
#
loop_
_entity_poly.entity_id
_entity_poly.type
_entity_poly.pdbx_seq_one_letter_code
_entity_poly.pdbx_strand_id
1 'polypeptide(L)'
;GAHFDVPIIDADGMGRAYPTIYHMTFSVYGHNMCPVIITDARGNAVAACSADSGVRLEACCRSAAIELGLSCASSNNPISGTMAKTTAITNTISQSWYIGRAVCLARRSKMNYADAILDVCPGKVLFTGKIIDVQRHLDGGYTMGAVILAPFTDAEREAGPTTRTESDRHLVIPFQNEFLYAAFCDEAGSEESREVVATVPDLISILGQDGEAIGSQDLRFGLRVHVIVLPASPLWKTEKGIAVGGPAGFGLNMEPVDCGIPFTRARSVIDEFGV
;
A
#
# COMPACT_ATOMS: atom_id res chain seq x y z
N GLY A 1 20.59 7.26 7.26
CA GLY A 1 20.94 6.51 8.47
C GLY A 1 22.43 6.24 8.48
N ALA A 2 22.82 5.00 8.21
CA ALA A 2 24.21 4.52 8.31
C ALA A 2 25.26 5.39 7.60
N HIS A 3 25.02 5.81 6.35
CA HIS A 3 26.00 6.61 5.60
C HIS A 3 26.31 7.98 6.25
N PHE A 4 25.31 8.59 6.89
CA PHE A 4 25.44 9.92 7.49
C PHE A 4 25.62 9.87 9.01
N ASP A 5 25.74 8.68 9.59
CA ASP A 5 25.81 8.48 11.05
C ASP A 5 24.68 9.19 11.82
N VAL A 6 23.45 9.08 11.31
CA VAL A 6 22.25 9.65 11.93
C VAL A 6 21.22 8.57 12.23
N PRO A 7 20.46 8.70 13.34
CA PRO A 7 19.41 7.76 13.67
C PRO A 7 18.32 7.76 12.59
N ILE A 8 17.73 6.59 12.37
CA ILE A 8 16.52 6.44 11.57
C ILE A 8 15.33 6.48 12.53
N ILE A 9 14.33 7.30 12.20
CA ILE A 9 13.08 7.33 12.94
C ILE A 9 12.26 6.10 12.51
N ASP A 10 11.79 5.32 13.49
CA ASP A 10 10.84 4.24 13.25
C ASP A 10 9.42 4.80 13.01
N ALA A 11 9.27 5.42 11.85
CA ALA A 11 8.02 6.00 11.37
C ALA A 11 8.15 6.31 9.87
N ASP A 12 7.01 6.51 9.23
CA ASP A 12 6.95 7.14 7.91
C ASP A 12 5.73 8.06 7.77
N GLY A 13 5.60 8.71 6.62
CA GLY A 13 4.54 9.68 6.34
C GLY A 13 3.27 9.08 5.72
N MET A 14 3.13 7.77 5.62
CA MET A 14 2.05 7.13 4.86
C MET A 14 1.43 5.90 5.53
N GLY A 15 2.21 5.05 6.20
CA GLY A 15 1.79 3.77 6.77
C GLY A 15 1.40 2.71 5.74
N ARG A 16 1.48 3.07 4.46
CA ARG A 16 1.26 2.26 3.25
C ARG A 16 1.96 2.93 2.07
N ALA A 17 1.96 2.32 0.89
CA ALA A 17 2.42 2.97 -0.33
C ALA A 17 1.33 3.87 -0.94
N TYR A 18 1.73 5.03 -1.45
CA TYR A 18 0.90 5.92 -2.25
C TYR A 18 1.71 6.46 -3.44
N PRO A 19 1.04 6.87 -4.54
CA PRO A 19 1.74 7.06 -5.81
C PRO A 19 2.42 8.43 -5.95
N THR A 20 2.14 9.40 -5.08
CA THR A 20 2.65 10.78 -5.23
C THR A 20 3.16 11.38 -3.92
N ILE A 21 4.01 12.39 -4.04
CA ILE A 21 4.70 13.05 -2.94
C ILE A 21 3.75 13.77 -1.97
N TYR A 22 2.58 14.20 -2.44
CA TYR A 22 1.59 14.89 -1.59
C TYR A 22 0.68 13.92 -0.83
N HIS A 23 0.74 12.61 -1.11
CA HIS A 23 0.13 11.56 -0.29
C HIS A 23 1.00 11.21 0.93
N MET A 24 1.65 12.20 1.53
CA MET A 24 2.25 12.06 2.85
C MET A 24 1.42 12.84 3.86
N THR A 25 1.17 12.25 5.02
CA THR A 25 0.50 12.87 6.16
C THR A 25 1.12 14.23 6.49
N PHE A 26 2.44 14.38 6.39
CA PHE A 26 3.10 15.68 6.55
C PHE A 26 2.48 16.76 5.64
N SER A 27 2.32 16.47 4.35
CA SER A 27 1.69 17.36 3.37
C SER A 27 0.20 17.56 3.68
N VAL A 28 -0.53 16.48 3.98
CA VAL A 28 -1.97 16.53 4.33
C VAL A 28 -2.24 17.44 5.54
N TYR A 29 -1.33 17.47 6.50
CA TYR A 29 -1.41 18.28 7.71
C TYR A 29 -0.66 19.62 7.61
N GLY A 30 -0.38 20.08 6.39
CA GLY A 30 0.04 21.45 6.10
C GLY A 30 1.55 21.70 6.08
N HIS A 31 2.39 20.64 6.08
CA HIS A 31 3.82 20.81 5.84
C HIS A 31 4.07 21.23 4.39
N ASN A 32 4.87 22.27 4.22
CA ASN A 32 5.37 22.62 2.89
C ASN A 32 6.48 21.63 2.49
N MET A 33 6.21 20.88 1.43
CA MET A 33 7.13 19.87 0.88
C MET A 33 8.37 20.49 0.21
N CYS A 34 8.29 21.74 -0.24
CA CYS A 34 9.39 22.46 -0.87
C CYS A 34 10.40 22.99 0.17
N PRO A 35 11.71 22.96 -0.12
CA PRO A 35 12.30 22.49 -1.37
C PRO A 35 12.32 20.96 -1.51
N VAL A 36 12.19 20.47 -2.74
CA VAL A 36 12.41 19.05 -3.08
C VAL A 36 13.66 18.95 -3.95
N ILE A 37 14.59 18.10 -3.54
CA ILE A 37 15.81 17.80 -4.29
C ILE A 37 15.66 16.43 -4.93
N ILE A 38 16.01 16.32 -6.22
CA ILE A 38 16.01 15.07 -6.98
C ILE A 38 17.40 14.87 -7.57
N THR A 39 17.94 13.68 -7.42
CA THR A 39 19.31 13.35 -7.86
C THR A 39 19.35 12.05 -8.65
N ASP A 40 20.26 11.97 -9.62
CA ASP A 40 20.62 10.74 -10.32
C ASP A 40 21.89 10.09 -9.73
N ALA A 41 22.26 8.92 -10.25
CA ALA A 41 23.47 8.20 -9.83
C ALA A 41 24.78 8.83 -10.33
N ARG A 42 24.73 9.89 -11.16
CA ARG A 42 25.89 10.58 -11.73
C ARG A 42 26.19 11.90 -11.01
N GLY A 43 25.42 12.24 -9.98
CA GLY A 43 25.60 13.45 -9.18
C GLY A 43 24.92 14.69 -9.77
N ASN A 44 24.08 14.53 -10.80
CA ASN A 44 23.22 15.62 -11.25
C ASN A 44 22.10 15.83 -10.21
N ALA A 45 21.75 17.09 -9.96
CA ALA A 45 20.72 17.46 -9.00
C ALA A 45 19.80 18.53 -9.56
N VAL A 46 18.49 18.35 -9.35
CA VAL A 46 17.44 19.33 -9.66
C VAL A 46 16.73 19.70 -8.37
N ALA A 47 16.48 20.98 -8.16
CA ALA A 47 15.79 21.50 -6.98
C ALA A 47 14.48 22.20 -7.38
N ALA A 48 13.35 21.70 -6.87
CA ALA A 48 12.08 22.40 -6.91
C ALA A 48 11.95 23.25 -5.63
N CYS A 49 12.23 24.55 -5.74
CA CYS A 49 12.29 25.44 -4.57
C CYS A 49 10.92 25.92 -4.09
N SER A 50 9.91 25.95 -4.97
CA SER A 50 8.55 26.39 -4.63
C SER A 50 7.55 25.84 -5.65
N ALA A 51 6.32 25.61 -5.20
CA ALA A 51 5.17 25.24 -6.01
C ALA A 51 3.90 25.75 -5.33
N ASP A 52 2.87 26.06 -6.12
CA ASP A 52 1.58 26.53 -5.60
C ASP A 52 0.67 25.41 -5.09
N SER A 53 0.98 24.16 -5.45
CA SER A 53 0.23 22.97 -5.04
C SER A 53 1.13 21.73 -5.04
N GLY A 54 0.76 20.73 -4.21
CA GLY A 54 1.43 19.43 -4.21
C GLY A 54 1.36 18.71 -5.55
N VAL A 55 0.26 18.87 -6.30
CA VAL A 55 0.09 18.32 -7.64
C VAL A 55 1.08 18.92 -8.64
N ARG A 56 1.27 20.25 -8.61
CA ARG A 56 2.26 20.90 -9.49
C ARG A 56 3.69 20.54 -9.09
N LEU A 57 3.96 20.44 -7.79
CA LEU A 57 5.25 19.97 -7.27
C LEU A 57 5.57 18.57 -7.79
N GLU A 58 4.63 17.62 -7.68
CA GLU A 58 4.75 16.26 -8.21
C GLU A 58 5.05 16.27 -9.71
N ALA A 59 4.33 17.07 -10.50
CA ALA A 59 4.55 17.17 -11.95
C ALA A 59 5.96 17.69 -12.29
N CYS A 60 6.44 18.72 -11.57
CA CYS A 60 7.81 19.21 -11.72
C CYS A 60 8.84 18.11 -11.37
N CYS A 61 8.60 17.40 -10.26
CA CYS A 61 9.48 16.32 -9.81
C CYS A 61 9.57 15.18 -10.84
N ARG A 62 8.43 14.75 -11.38
CA ARG A 62 8.37 13.71 -12.43
C ARG A 62 9.06 14.14 -13.71
N SER A 63 8.88 15.39 -14.11
CA SER A 63 9.55 15.95 -15.31
C SER A 63 11.08 15.91 -15.15
N ALA A 64 11.58 16.28 -13.97
CA ALA A 64 13.00 16.18 -13.66
C ALA A 64 13.49 14.71 -13.63
N ALA A 65 12.69 13.79 -13.08
CA ALA A 65 13.04 12.37 -13.02
C ALA A 65 13.18 11.72 -14.40
N ILE A 66 12.41 12.16 -15.39
CA ILE A 66 12.55 11.70 -16.79
C ILE A 66 13.93 12.05 -17.33
N GLU A 67 14.35 13.31 -17.17
CA GLU A 67 15.66 13.78 -17.63
C GLU A 67 16.81 13.09 -16.88
N LEU A 68 16.61 12.82 -15.59
CA LEU A 68 17.58 12.17 -14.72
C LEU A 68 17.64 10.64 -14.86
N GLY A 69 16.93 10.05 -15.83
CA GLY A 69 17.05 8.64 -16.19
C GLY A 69 16.10 7.67 -15.47
N LEU A 70 14.94 8.15 -15.02
CA LEU A 70 13.80 7.36 -14.47
C LEU A 70 14.05 6.62 -13.15
N SER A 71 15.29 6.62 -12.64
CA SER A 71 15.64 6.11 -11.31
C SER A 71 16.39 7.20 -10.55
N CYS A 72 15.69 7.84 -9.61
CA CYS A 72 16.17 9.02 -8.91
C CYS A 72 15.98 8.85 -7.40
N ALA A 73 16.86 9.49 -6.61
CA ALA A 73 16.62 9.70 -5.19
C ALA A 73 15.98 11.07 -4.98
N SER A 74 15.01 11.16 -4.06
CA SER A 74 14.38 12.42 -3.68
C SER A 74 14.53 12.71 -2.19
N SER A 75 14.64 14.00 -1.86
CA SER A 75 14.60 14.49 -0.48
C SER A 75 13.71 15.72 -0.41
N ASN A 76 12.77 15.70 0.52
CA ASN A 76 11.84 16.80 0.74
C ASN A 76 12.33 17.74 1.84
N ASN A 77 11.63 18.85 2.01
CA ASN A 77 11.85 19.78 3.10
C ASN A 77 11.83 19.07 4.46
N PRO A 78 12.88 19.19 5.29
CA PRO A 78 12.92 18.58 6.61
C PRO A 78 11.70 18.95 7.47
N ILE A 79 11.18 17.96 8.20
CA ILE A 79 10.11 18.18 9.19
C ILE A 79 10.69 18.44 10.57
N SER A 80 9.98 19.20 11.39
CA SER A 80 10.33 19.34 12.81
C SER A 80 10.02 18.05 13.58
N GLY A 81 10.75 17.81 14.68
CA GLY A 81 10.46 16.68 15.56
C GLY A 81 9.05 16.73 16.17
N THR A 82 8.49 17.93 16.37
CA THR A 82 7.10 18.11 16.81
C THR A 82 6.12 17.59 15.76
N MET A 83 6.34 17.95 14.49
CA MET A 83 5.51 17.46 13.39
C MET A 83 5.64 15.95 13.23
N ALA A 84 6.85 15.40 13.26
CA ALA A 84 7.06 13.96 13.21
C ALA A 84 6.25 13.22 14.30
N LYS A 85 6.23 13.74 15.53
CA LYS A 85 5.47 13.14 16.65
C LYS A 85 3.96 13.19 16.48
N THR A 86 3.42 14.17 15.76
CA THR A 86 1.97 14.39 15.65
C THR A 86 1.37 13.88 14.35
N THR A 87 2.15 13.79 13.27
CA THR A 87 1.65 13.45 11.94
C THR A 87 2.37 12.28 11.28
N ALA A 88 3.48 11.76 11.82
CA ALA A 88 4.05 10.52 11.31
C ALA A 88 3.25 9.31 11.82
N ILE A 89 3.23 8.25 11.01
CA ILE A 89 2.71 6.95 11.40
C ILE A 89 3.88 6.19 11.99
N THR A 90 3.82 5.94 13.30
CA THR A 90 4.94 5.40 14.07
C THR A 90 4.98 3.87 14.04
N ASN A 91 6.18 3.33 14.23
CA ASN A 91 6.48 1.91 14.32
C ASN A 91 6.34 1.15 12.99
N THR A 92 6.41 1.82 11.85
CA THR A 92 6.20 1.21 10.53
C THR A 92 7.41 0.40 10.04
N ILE A 93 8.62 0.78 10.43
CA ILE A 93 9.84 -0.02 10.18
C ILE A 93 9.79 -1.27 11.07
N SER A 94 9.42 -1.10 12.34
CA SER A 94 9.18 -2.23 13.25
C SER A 94 8.12 -3.19 12.70
N GLN A 95 6.99 -2.67 12.21
CA GLN A 95 5.92 -3.48 11.62
C GLN A 95 6.44 -4.30 10.44
N SER A 96 7.17 -3.66 9.53
CA SER A 96 7.79 -4.32 8.38
C SER A 96 8.76 -5.43 8.81
N TRP A 97 9.53 -5.20 9.88
CA TRP A 97 10.40 -6.21 10.48
C TRP A 97 9.63 -7.40 11.06
N TYR A 98 8.56 -7.17 11.84
CA TYR A 98 7.75 -8.25 12.42
C TYR A 98 7.05 -9.08 11.34
N ILE A 99 6.50 -8.43 10.30
CA ILE A 99 5.89 -9.11 9.15
C ILE A 99 6.93 -9.96 8.43
N GLY A 100 8.08 -9.40 8.09
CA GLY A 100 9.17 -10.15 7.44
C GLY A 100 9.67 -11.32 8.28
N ARG A 101 9.79 -11.13 9.60
CA ARG A 101 10.14 -12.22 10.54
C ARG A 101 9.06 -13.30 10.57
N ALA A 102 7.78 -12.93 10.62
CA ALA A 102 6.67 -13.88 10.63
C ALA A 102 6.65 -14.74 9.36
N VAL A 103 6.80 -14.12 8.17
CA VAL A 103 6.90 -14.85 6.89
C VAL A 103 8.12 -15.77 6.88
N CYS A 104 9.28 -15.31 7.34
CA CYS A 104 10.50 -16.13 7.41
C CYS A 104 10.31 -17.36 8.31
N LEU A 105 9.66 -17.22 9.47
CA LEU A 105 9.39 -18.32 10.39
C LEU A 105 8.32 -19.26 9.84
N ALA A 106 7.24 -18.72 9.27
CA ALA A 106 6.18 -19.52 8.63
C ALA A 106 6.73 -20.40 7.51
N ARG A 107 7.69 -19.88 6.72
CA ARG A 107 8.37 -20.62 5.66
C ARG A 107 9.13 -21.84 6.20
N ARG A 108 9.76 -21.70 7.36
CA ARG A 108 10.50 -22.80 8.02
C ARG A 108 9.57 -23.83 8.64
N SER A 109 8.48 -23.36 9.26
CA SER A 109 7.52 -24.20 9.97
C SER A 109 6.37 -24.72 9.08
N LYS A 110 6.38 -24.39 7.78
CA LYS A 110 5.31 -24.71 6.81
C LYS A 110 3.92 -24.27 7.27
N MET A 111 3.85 -23.10 7.91
CA MET A 111 2.59 -22.48 8.34
C MET A 111 2.00 -21.63 7.21
N ASN A 112 0.70 -21.36 7.27
CA ASN A 112 0.05 -20.44 6.33
C ASN A 112 0.63 -19.02 6.50
N TYR A 113 1.10 -18.43 5.40
CA TYR A 113 1.75 -17.11 5.44
C TYR A 113 0.80 -15.98 5.80
N ALA A 114 -0.43 -16.00 5.27
CA ALA A 114 -1.39 -14.96 5.56
C ALA A 114 -1.81 -14.99 7.04
N ASP A 115 -1.98 -16.17 7.64
CA ASP A 115 -2.26 -16.28 9.08
C ASP A 115 -1.07 -15.76 9.90
N ALA A 116 0.16 -16.16 9.56
CA ALA A 116 1.36 -15.69 10.25
C ALA A 116 1.55 -14.16 10.18
N ILE A 117 1.18 -13.53 9.06
CA ILE A 117 1.17 -12.06 8.93
C ILE A 117 0.10 -11.46 9.84
N LEU A 118 -1.12 -11.99 9.80
CA LEU A 118 -2.25 -11.48 10.59
C LEU A 118 -2.10 -11.72 12.10
N ASP A 119 -1.26 -12.66 12.53
CA ASP A 119 -0.88 -12.84 13.93
C ASP A 119 -0.02 -11.68 14.47
N VAL A 120 0.66 -10.93 13.60
CA VAL A 120 1.59 -9.85 14.01
C VAL A 120 1.12 -8.45 13.61
N CYS A 121 0.11 -8.33 12.76
CA CYS A 121 -0.48 -7.04 12.39
C CYS A 121 -2.01 -7.13 12.24
N PRO A 122 -2.75 -6.05 12.56
CA PRO A 122 -4.21 -6.04 12.38
C PRO A 122 -4.56 -6.18 10.91
N GLY A 123 -5.56 -7.01 10.61
CA GLY A 123 -6.10 -7.17 9.28
C GLY A 123 -6.99 -8.40 9.19
N LYS A 124 -7.44 -8.69 7.97
CA LYS A 124 -8.15 -9.94 7.67
C LYS A 124 -7.83 -10.41 6.27
N VAL A 125 -8.01 -11.70 6.03
CA VAL A 125 -8.07 -12.22 4.66
C VAL A 125 -9.43 -11.87 4.09
N LEU A 126 -9.43 -11.08 3.03
CA LEU A 126 -10.62 -10.69 2.30
C LEU A 126 -11.04 -11.76 1.29
N PHE A 127 -10.07 -12.38 0.63
CA PHE A 127 -10.32 -13.36 -0.43
C PHE A 127 -9.15 -14.35 -0.57
N THR A 128 -9.43 -15.55 -1.05
CA THR A 128 -8.43 -16.55 -1.42
C THR A 128 -8.87 -17.21 -2.71
N GLY A 129 -7.99 -17.24 -3.70
CA GLY A 129 -8.34 -17.75 -5.02
C GLY A 129 -7.20 -17.63 -6.02
N LYS A 130 -7.55 -17.59 -7.31
CA LYS A 130 -6.60 -17.46 -8.41
C LYS A 130 -6.90 -16.25 -9.28
N ILE A 131 -5.86 -15.65 -9.85
CA ILE A 131 -6.01 -14.58 -10.83
C ILE A 131 -6.50 -15.18 -12.16
N ILE A 132 -7.59 -14.66 -12.70
CA ILE A 132 -8.18 -15.11 -13.98
C ILE A 132 -8.18 -14.04 -15.07
N ASP A 133 -8.00 -12.77 -14.73
CA ASP A 133 -7.79 -11.72 -15.72
C ASP A 133 -6.93 -10.61 -15.14
N VAL A 134 -6.08 -10.01 -15.99
CA VAL A 134 -5.23 -8.89 -15.64
C VAL A 134 -5.23 -7.90 -16.80
N GLN A 135 -5.90 -6.77 -16.60
CA GLN A 135 -5.93 -5.69 -17.57
C GLN A 135 -5.01 -4.58 -17.09
N ARG A 136 -4.13 -4.10 -17.97
CA ARG A 136 -3.14 -3.07 -17.66
C ARG A 136 -2.98 -2.11 -18.82
N HIS A 137 -2.84 -0.84 -18.49
CA HIS A 137 -2.41 0.19 -19.41
C HIS A 137 -1.59 1.25 -18.66
N LEU A 138 -0.76 1.98 -19.38
CA LEU A 138 -0.02 3.11 -18.84
C LEU A 138 -0.80 4.39 -19.11
N ASP A 139 -1.08 5.16 -18.07
CA ASP A 139 -1.70 6.48 -18.19
C ASP A 139 -1.04 7.45 -17.21
N GLY A 140 -0.68 8.65 -17.68
CA GLY A 140 -0.06 9.69 -16.85
C GLY A 140 1.24 9.30 -16.13
N GLY A 141 1.94 8.25 -16.56
CA GLY A 141 3.12 7.69 -15.87
C GLY A 141 2.79 6.75 -14.71
N TYR A 142 1.53 6.32 -14.60
CA TYR A 142 1.05 5.30 -13.66
C TYR A 142 0.67 4.03 -14.40
N THR A 143 0.84 2.89 -13.73
CA THR A 143 0.30 1.61 -14.18
C THR A 143 -1.14 1.50 -13.67
N MET A 144 -2.09 1.68 -14.58
CA MET A 144 -3.52 1.60 -14.33
C MET A 144 -4.05 0.25 -14.77
N GLY A 145 -5.07 -0.25 -14.08
CA GLY A 145 -5.67 -1.51 -14.47
C GLY A 145 -6.60 -2.11 -13.44
N ALA A 146 -6.99 -3.35 -13.70
CA ALA A 146 -7.76 -4.16 -12.79
C ALA A 146 -7.33 -5.62 -12.89
N VAL A 147 -7.45 -6.32 -11.76
CA VAL A 147 -7.29 -7.78 -11.69
C VAL A 147 -8.61 -8.41 -11.27
N ILE A 148 -8.99 -9.49 -11.93
CA ILE A 148 -10.14 -10.32 -11.57
C ILE A 148 -9.63 -11.63 -10.98
N LEU A 149 -10.18 -12.01 -9.84
CA LEU A 149 -9.85 -13.23 -9.13
C LEU A 149 -11.08 -14.14 -9.04
N ALA A 150 -10.87 -15.43 -9.29
CA ALA A 150 -11.87 -16.46 -9.10
C ALA A 150 -11.60 -17.25 -7.82
N PRO A 151 -12.65 -17.72 -7.12
CA PRO A 151 -12.48 -18.67 -6.04
C PRO A 151 -11.89 -19.99 -6.58
N PHE A 152 -11.28 -20.77 -5.69
CA PHE A 152 -10.80 -22.10 -6.09
C PHE A 152 -11.97 -23.05 -6.34
N THR A 153 -11.89 -23.79 -7.45
CA THR A 153 -12.78 -24.93 -7.70
C THR A 153 -12.57 -26.02 -6.65
N ASP A 154 -13.53 -26.91 -6.46
CA ASP A 154 -13.41 -28.02 -5.48
C ASP A 154 -12.16 -28.86 -5.67
N ALA A 155 -11.73 -29.07 -6.93
CA ALA A 155 -10.51 -29.82 -7.25
C ALA A 155 -9.21 -29.05 -6.92
N GLU A 156 -9.28 -27.72 -6.87
CA GLU A 156 -8.15 -26.84 -6.56
C GLU A 156 -8.03 -26.52 -5.07
N ARG A 157 -9.03 -26.88 -4.26
CA ARG A 157 -9.02 -26.69 -2.81
C ARG A 157 -8.08 -27.71 -2.17
N GLU A 158 -7.21 -27.24 -1.29
CA GLU A 158 -6.38 -28.13 -0.48
C GLU A 158 -7.24 -28.78 0.60
N ALA A 159 -7.03 -30.08 0.85
CA ALA A 159 -7.71 -30.80 1.90
C ALA A 159 -7.20 -30.34 3.28
N GLY A 160 -7.97 -29.48 3.94
CA GLY A 160 -7.67 -28.96 5.28
C GLY A 160 -8.86 -28.19 5.86
N PRO A 161 -8.85 -27.87 7.16
CA PRO A 161 -9.92 -27.08 7.77
C PRO A 161 -9.99 -25.69 7.10
N THR A 162 -11.07 -25.43 6.38
CA THR A 162 -11.35 -24.14 5.75
C THR A 162 -11.93 -23.20 6.79
N THR A 163 -11.07 -22.43 7.46
CA THR A 163 -11.46 -21.42 8.47
C THR A 163 -11.83 -20.07 7.86
N ARG A 164 -11.84 -19.95 6.52
CA ARG A 164 -12.02 -18.68 5.82
C ARG A 164 -13.37 -18.62 5.11
N THR A 165 -13.95 -17.43 5.07
CA THR A 165 -15.17 -17.14 4.30
C THR A 165 -14.96 -17.49 2.84
N GLU A 166 -15.51 -18.63 2.45
CA GLU A 166 -15.57 -19.05 1.06
C GLU A 166 -16.66 -18.24 0.37
N SER A 167 -16.25 -17.42 -0.59
CA SER A 167 -17.17 -16.73 -1.48
C SER A 167 -17.18 -17.46 -2.80
N ASP A 168 -18.36 -17.79 -3.32
CA ASP A 168 -18.52 -18.31 -4.68
C ASP A 168 -18.42 -17.19 -5.73
N ARG A 169 -18.33 -15.93 -5.28
CA ARG A 169 -18.21 -14.75 -6.15
C ARG A 169 -16.76 -14.46 -6.49
N HIS A 170 -16.58 -13.83 -7.64
CA HIS A 170 -15.28 -13.33 -8.05
C HIS A 170 -14.96 -12.04 -7.30
N LEU A 171 -13.70 -11.63 -7.31
CA LEU A 171 -13.24 -10.37 -6.75
C LEU A 171 -12.55 -9.55 -7.84
N VAL A 172 -12.93 -8.28 -7.98
CA VAL A 172 -12.22 -7.32 -8.83
C VAL A 172 -11.46 -6.32 -7.95
N ILE A 173 -10.21 -6.04 -8.34
CA ILE A 173 -9.35 -5.07 -7.65
C ILE A 173 -8.72 -4.13 -8.69
N PRO A 174 -9.24 -2.90 -8.83
CA PRO A 174 -8.59 -1.87 -9.62
C PRO A 174 -7.37 -1.29 -8.92
N PHE A 175 -6.40 -0.83 -9.70
CA PHE A 175 -5.16 -0.25 -9.20
C PHE A 175 -4.66 0.94 -10.03
N GLN A 176 -3.95 1.84 -9.36
CA GLN A 176 -3.11 2.90 -9.92
C GLN A 176 -1.75 2.81 -9.23
N ASN A 177 -0.81 2.02 -9.75
CA ASN A 177 0.37 1.49 -9.06
C ASN A 177 0.05 0.67 -7.79
N GLU A 178 -0.81 1.19 -6.90
CA GLU A 178 -1.35 0.54 -5.72
C GLU A 178 -2.82 0.13 -5.90
N PHE A 179 -3.24 -0.88 -5.14
CA PHE A 179 -4.63 -1.36 -5.12
C PHE A 179 -5.56 -0.33 -4.46
N LEU A 180 -6.64 0.04 -5.16
CA LEU A 180 -7.52 1.15 -4.78
C LEU A 180 -8.76 0.68 -4.02
N TYR A 181 -9.43 -0.36 -4.50
CA TYR A 181 -10.56 -0.97 -3.81
C TYR A 181 -10.70 -2.44 -4.20
N ALA A 182 -11.46 -3.18 -3.40
CA ALA A 182 -11.82 -4.56 -3.68
C ALA A 182 -13.35 -4.66 -3.67
N ALA A 183 -13.90 -5.30 -4.70
CA ALA A 183 -15.34 -5.52 -4.82
C ALA A 183 -15.63 -6.95 -5.24
N PHE A 184 -16.62 -7.58 -4.61
CA PHE A 184 -17.16 -8.84 -5.11
C PHE A 184 -17.96 -8.59 -6.39
N CYS A 185 -17.84 -9.45 -7.38
CA CYS A 185 -18.47 -9.31 -8.69
C CYS A 185 -18.86 -10.67 -9.28
N ASP A 186 -19.49 -10.64 -10.44
CA ASP A 186 -19.65 -11.81 -11.31
C ASP A 186 -18.32 -12.21 -11.99
N GLU A 187 -18.33 -13.32 -12.73
CA GLU A 187 -17.16 -13.85 -13.44
C GLU A 187 -16.59 -12.86 -14.47
N ALA A 188 -17.44 -12.02 -15.07
CA ALA A 188 -17.04 -11.03 -16.06
C ALA A 188 -16.45 -9.76 -15.43
N GLY A 189 -16.58 -9.56 -14.11
CA GLY A 189 -16.17 -8.33 -13.44
C GLY A 189 -17.03 -7.11 -13.79
N SER A 190 -18.30 -7.35 -14.16
CA SER A 190 -19.24 -6.31 -14.58
C SER A 190 -19.42 -5.24 -13.51
N GLU A 191 -19.54 -3.97 -13.92
CA GLU A 191 -19.62 -2.88 -12.94
C GLU A 191 -20.90 -2.92 -12.11
N GLU A 192 -22.03 -3.34 -12.70
CA GLU A 192 -23.31 -3.40 -11.99
C GLU A 192 -23.36 -4.49 -10.92
N SER A 193 -22.50 -5.51 -11.00
CA SER A 193 -22.42 -6.60 -10.02
C SER A 193 -21.48 -6.32 -8.85
N ARG A 194 -20.77 -5.18 -8.88
CA ARG A 194 -19.73 -4.83 -7.89
C ARG A 194 -20.34 -4.47 -6.55
N GLU A 195 -20.02 -5.27 -5.55
CA GLU A 195 -20.23 -4.95 -4.14
C GLU A 195 -18.88 -4.61 -3.51
N VAL A 196 -18.64 -3.32 -3.28
CA VAL A 196 -17.39 -2.83 -2.69
C VAL A 196 -17.31 -3.24 -1.22
N VAL A 197 -16.21 -3.90 -0.85
CA VAL A 197 -16.00 -4.46 0.50
C VAL A 197 -14.79 -3.88 1.23
N ALA A 198 -13.92 -3.18 0.51
CA ALA A 198 -12.81 -2.42 1.08
C ALA A 198 -12.35 -1.36 0.07
N THR A 199 -11.98 -0.18 0.54
CA THR A 199 -11.36 0.87 -0.27
C THR A 199 -10.11 1.41 0.42
N VAL A 200 -9.28 2.14 -0.34
CA VAL A 200 -8.39 3.15 0.23
C VAL A 200 -9.16 4.05 1.21
N PRO A 201 -8.57 4.49 2.33
CA PRO A 201 -7.13 4.42 2.66
C PRO A 201 -6.65 3.08 3.22
N ASP A 202 -7.54 2.13 3.54
CA ASP A 202 -7.13 0.82 4.02
C ASP A 202 -6.20 0.14 2.99
N LEU A 203 -5.21 -0.61 3.47
CA LEU A 203 -4.22 -1.25 2.61
C LEU A 203 -4.75 -2.58 2.11
N ILE A 204 -5.04 -2.67 0.82
CA ILE A 204 -5.31 -3.92 0.13
C ILE A 204 -3.98 -4.47 -0.40
N SER A 205 -3.68 -5.74 -0.12
CA SER A 205 -2.47 -6.40 -0.60
C SER A 205 -2.80 -7.79 -1.14
N ILE A 206 -2.17 -8.14 -2.26
CA ILE A 206 -2.27 -9.47 -2.88
C ILE A 206 -0.99 -10.22 -2.54
N LEU A 207 -1.11 -11.31 -1.79
CA LEU A 207 0.00 -12.16 -1.39
C LEU A 207 0.11 -13.38 -2.29
N GLY A 208 1.33 -13.70 -2.71
CA GLY A 208 1.65 -14.96 -3.38
C GLY A 208 1.67 -16.15 -2.42
N GLN A 209 1.87 -17.34 -2.97
CA GLN A 209 1.98 -18.58 -2.18
C GLN A 209 3.26 -18.66 -1.34
N ASP A 210 4.22 -17.76 -1.54
CA ASP A 210 5.48 -17.65 -0.79
C ASP A 210 5.41 -16.63 0.37
N GLY A 211 4.25 -15.99 0.53
CA GLY A 211 4.00 -14.93 1.52
C GLY A 211 4.45 -13.54 1.09
N GLU A 212 4.98 -13.39 -0.13
CA GLU A 212 5.44 -12.09 -0.63
C GLU A 212 4.28 -11.31 -1.28
N ALA A 213 4.32 -9.99 -1.15
CA ALA A 213 3.33 -9.12 -1.78
C ALA A 213 3.60 -9.00 -3.28
N ILE A 214 2.58 -9.24 -4.09
CA ILE A 214 2.64 -9.13 -5.55
C ILE A 214 2.25 -7.71 -5.94
N GLY A 215 3.19 -6.96 -6.51
CA GLY A 215 2.94 -5.62 -7.03
C GLY A 215 2.05 -5.64 -8.27
N SER A 216 1.41 -4.51 -8.57
CA SER A 216 0.50 -4.37 -9.72
C SER A 216 1.17 -4.70 -11.05
N GLN A 217 2.49 -4.51 -11.17
CA GLN A 217 3.32 -4.89 -12.32
C GLN A 217 3.60 -6.40 -12.42
N ASP A 218 3.53 -7.15 -11.32
CA ASP A 218 3.93 -8.56 -11.23
C ASP A 218 2.77 -9.55 -11.27
N LEU A 219 1.51 -9.07 -11.20
CA LEU A 219 0.31 -9.91 -11.37
C LEU A 219 0.33 -10.67 -12.70
N ARG A 220 -0.04 -11.95 -12.66
CA ARG A 220 -0.11 -12.83 -13.84
C ARG A 220 -1.32 -13.74 -13.71
N PHE A 221 -1.87 -14.10 -14.85
CA PHE A 221 -2.92 -15.13 -14.93
C PHE A 221 -2.45 -16.43 -14.25
N GLY A 222 -3.35 -17.07 -13.51
CA GLY A 222 -3.13 -18.38 -12.88
C GLY A 222 -2.42 -18.34 -11.53
N LEU A 223 -1.93 -17.18 -11.08
CA LEU A 223 -1.32 -17.08 -9.75
C LEU A 223 -2.37 -17.34 -8.67
N ARG A 224 -2.04 -18.25 -7.76
CA ARG A 224 -2.81 -18.54 -6.54
C ARG A 224 -2.41 -17.52 -5.49
N VAL A 225 -3.39 -16.83 -4.90
CA VAL A 225 -3.13 -15.68 -4.04
C VAL A 225 -4.08 -15.60 -2.85
N HIS A 226 -3.65 -14.87 -1.82
CA HIS A 226 -4.49 -14.38 -0.74
C HIS A 226 -4.61 -12.86 -0.86
N VAL A 227 -5.82 -12.34 -0.87
CA VAL A 227 -6.05 -10.90 -0.75
C VAL A 227 -6.27 -10.60 0.71
N ILE A 228 -5.40 -9.79 1.29
CA ILE A 228 -5.53 -9.32 2.66
C ILE A 228 -5.83 -7.82 2.66
N VAL A 229 -6.50 -7.37 3.73
CA VAL A 229 -6.75 -5.96 3.97
C VAL A 229 -6.31 -5.59 5.39
N LEU A 230 -5.60 -4.48 5.51
CA LEU A 230 -5.10 -3.94 6.76
C LEU A 230 -5.68 -2.54 6.99
N PRO A 231 -6.07 -2.19 8.22
CA PRO A 231 -6.67 -0.89 8.49
C PRO A 231 -5.65 0.25 8.37
N ALA A 232 -6.09 1.36 7.79
CA ALA A 232 -5.30 2.58 7.71
C ALA A 232 -5.14 3.24 9.08
N SER A 233 -4.05 4.00 9.22
CA SER A 233 -3.86 4.90 10.36
C SER A 233 -5.05 5.86 10.51
N PRO A 234 -5.48 6.20 11.74
CA PRO A 234 -6.53 7.19 11.99
C PRO A 234 -6.27 8.55 11.33
N LEU A 235 -5.01 8.89 11.08
CA LEU A 235 -4.64 10.11 10.34
C LEU A 235 -5.27 10.16 8.94
N TRP A 236 -5.34 9.02 8.25
CA TRP A 236 -5.98 8.91 6.94
C TRP A 236 -7.50 8.85 7.00
N LYS A 237 -8.09 8.60 8.17
CA LYS A 237 -9.55 8.51 8.38
C LYS A 237 -10.17 9.86 8.79
N THR A 238 -9.36 10.92 8.90
CA THR A 238 -9.86 12.29 9.08
C THR A 238 -10.41 12.85 7.77
N GLU A 239 -11.21 13.92 7.82
CA GLU A 239 -11.72 14.61 6.62
C GLU A 239 -10.58 15.00 5.65
N LYS A 240 -9.48 15.56 6.18
CA LYS A 240 -8.29 15.91 5.39
C LYS A 240 -7.60 14.69 4.80
N GLY A 241 -7.50 13.62 5.58
CA GLY A 241 -6.89 12.35 5.17
C GLY A 241 -7.68 11.68 4.05
N ILE A 242 -8.99 11.53 4.21
CA ILE A 242 -9.88 10.91 3.23
C ILE A 242 -9.95 11.73 1.93
N ALA A 243 -9.95 13.05 2.02
CA ALA A 243 -9.95 13.91 0.83
C ALA A 243 -8.75 13.69 -0.10
N VAL A 244 -7.61 13.25 0.45
CA VAL A 244 -6.37 13.01 -0.32
C VAL A 244 -6.13 11.52 -0.56
N GLY A 245 -6.16 10.70 0.48
CA GLY A 245 -5.81 9.27 0.44
C GLY A 245 -7.00 8.31 0.37
N GLY A 246 -8.24 8.82 0.33
CA GLY A 246 -9.47 8.04 0.14
C GLY A 246 -9.94 8.03 -1.33
N PRO A 247 -11.10 7.41 -1.63
CA PRO A 247 -11.53 7.14 -3.01
C PRO A 247 -11.61 8.39 -3.89
N ALA A 248 -12.17 9.49 -3.36
CA ALA A 248 -12.28 10.75 -4.07
C ALA A 248 -10.92 11.34 -4.49
N GLY A 249 -9.87 11.14 -3.67
CA GLY A 249 -8.51 11.57 -3.98
C GLY A 249 -7.89 10.84 -5.19
N PHE A 250 -8.40 9.65 -5.50
CA PHE A 250 -8.07 8.87 -6.69
C PHE A 250 -9.09 9.03 -7.83
N GLY A 251 -10.02 9.99 -7.73
CA GLY A 251 -11.05 10.22 -8.74
C GLY A 251 -12.16 9.16 -8.76
N LEU A 252 -12.29 8.34 -7.70
CA LEU A 252 -13.36 7.36 -7.58
C LEU A 252 -14.63 8.00 -7.02
N ASN A 253 -15.75 7.83 -7.73
CA ASN A 253 -17.06 8.32 -7.30
C ASN A 253 -17.76 7.30 -6.37
N MET A 254 -17.20 7.10 -5.18
CA MET A 254 -17.75 6.20 -4.16
C MET A 254 -17.35 6.63 -2.75
N GLU A 255 -18.16 6.24 -1.77
CA GLU A 255 -17.83 6.45 -0.36
C GLU A 255 -16.74 5.47 0.12
N PRO A 256 -15.92 5.86 1.10
CA PRO A 256 -14.95 4.95 1.71
C PRO A 256 -15.63 3.75 2.38
N VAL A 257 -15.13 2.55 2.12
CA VAL A 257 -15.56 1.32 2.80
C VAL A 257 -14.40 0.77 3.63
N ASP A 258 -14.59 0.78 4.96
CA ASP A 258 -13.62 0.29 5.94
C ASP A 258 -13.60 -1.25 5.98
N CYS A 259 -12.43 -1.83 6.21
CA CYS A 259 -12.28 -3.28 6.38
C CYS A 259 -12.93 -3.83 7.66
N GLY A 260 -13.43 -2.99 8.56
CA GLY A 260 -14.09 -3.35 9.81
C GLY A 260 -13.12 -3.78 10.91
N ILE A 261 -11.81 -3.63 10.69
CA ILE A 261 -10.76 -3.99 11.66
C ILE A 261 -10.23 -2.70 12.29
N PRO A 262 -10.21 -2.57 13.62
CA PRO A 262 -9.64 -1.38 14.25
C PRO A 262 -8.14 -1.30 14.02
N PHE A 263 -7.64 -0.09 13.78
CA PHE A 263 -6.21 0.17 13.71
C PHE A 263 -5.56 -0.05 15.08
N THR A 264 -4.45 -0.79 15.10
CA THR A 264 -3.58 -0.91 16.27
C THR A 264 -2.17 -0.50 15.90
N ARG A 265 -1.54 0.31 16.77
CA ARG A 265 -0.15 0.69 16.59
C ARG A 265 0.73 -0.55 16.66
N ALA A 266 1.65 -0.69 15.71
CA ALA A 266 2.60 -1.79 15.69
C ALA A 266 3.50 -1.79 16.94
N ARG A 267 3.98 -2.96 17.33
CA ARG A 267 5.02 -3.11 18.36
C ARG A 267 6.32 -2.44 17.90
N SER A 268 7.11 -1.94 18.84
CA SER A 268 8.40 -1.31 18.59
C SER A 268 9.53 -2.31 18.83
N VAL A 269 10.34 -2.57 17.81
CA VAL A 269 11.56 -3.38 17.97
C VAL A 269 12.60 -2.64 18.81
N ILE A 270 12.57 -1.30 18.79
CA ILE A 270 13.42 -0.44 19.63
C ILE A 270 13.08 -0.66 21.11
N ASP A 271 11.78 -0.63 21.45
CA ASP A 271 11.33 -0.82 22.83
C ASP A 271 11.52 -2.27 23.30
N GLU A 272 11.33 -3.26 22.42
CA GLU A 272 11.43 -4.69 22.77
C GLU A 272 12.89 -5.15 22.91
N PHE A 273 13.80 -4.67 22.06
CA PHE A 273 15.19 -5.16 22.00
C PHE A 273 16.24 -4.14 22.45
N GLY A 274 15.87 -2.90 22.76
CA GLY A 274 16.79 -1.86 23.24
C GLY A 274 17.80 -1.39 22.19
N VAL A 275 17.40 -1.40 20.91
CA VAL A 275 18.25 -1.01 19.75
C VAL A 275 18.15 0.47 19.44
#